data_AF-A0A499UYZ9-F1
#
_entry.id   AF-A0A499UYZ9-F1
#
_cell.length_a   1.000
_cell.length_b   1.000
_cell.length_c   1.000
_cell.angle_alpha   90.00
_cell.angle_beta   90.00
_cell.angle_gamma   90.00
#
_symmetry.space_group_name_H-M   'P 1'
#
loop_
_entity.id
_entity.type
_entity.pdbx_description
1 polymer ?
#
loop_
_entity_poly.entity_id
_entity_poly.type
_entity_poly.pdbx_seq_one_letter_code
_entity_poly.pdbx_strand_id
1 'polypeptide(L)'
;MAAALTRWLAAKDCACLELTTRLDAHDWRLCTTAGQFESVVRRLDLVVTDRLHGLVLALRAGVPALAVDPVADGAKVLAQARAVCWPATLSAAQCARAELDRWWSWCLGDGRDLAERRREEFMSAPFPDAPDDGTAGLVRMLSTVAWPGGERDRTRDVRNGP
;
A
#
# COMPACT_ATOMS: atom_id res chain seq x y z
N MET A 1 -11.23 -14.64 6.41
CA MET A 1 -10.98 -13.25 6.85
C MET A 1 -11.66 -12.23 5.95
N ALA A 2 -11.25 -12.08 4.69
CA ALA A 2 -11.78 -11.07 3.76
C ALA A 2 -13.32 -11.03 3.70
N ALA A 3 -13.99 -12.17 3.48
CA ALA A 3 -15.45 -12.23 3.45
C ALA A 3 -16.13 -11.80 4.78
N ALA A 4 -15.48 -12.00 5.93
CA ALA A 4 -16.00 -11.56 7.22
C ALA A 4 -15.90 -10.02 7.35
N LEU A 5 -14.78 -9.43 6.94
CA LEU A 5 -14.60 -7.98 6.89
C LEU A 5 -15.57 -7.32 5.91
N THR A 6 -15.74 -7.86 4.70
CA THR A 6 -16.69 -7.33 3.72
C THR A 6 -18.13 -7.39 4.24
N ARG A 7 -18.54 -8.50 4.88
CA ARG A 7 -19.87 -8.58 5.51
C ARG A 7 -20.06 -7.60 6.67
N TRP A 8 -18.99 -7.36 7.44
CA TRP A 8 -19.03 -6.39 8.52
C TRP A 8 -19.13 -4.96 7.99
N LEU A 9 -18.34 -4.61 6.96
CA LEU A 9 -18.40 -3.31 6.26
C LEU A 9 -19.75 -3.06 5.60
N ALA A 10 -20.37 -4.08 4.99
CA ALA A 10 -21.69 -3.97 4.39
C ALA A 10 -22.81 -3.61 5.39
N ALA A 11 -22.57 -3.76 6.69
CA ALA A 11 -23.49 -3.37 7.75
C ALA A 11 -23.21 -1.95 8.30
N LYS A 12 -22.26 -1.21 7.71
CA LYS A 12 -21.92 0.17 8.11
C LYS A 12 -22.65 1.17 7.22
N ASP A 13 -23.07 2.27 7.83
CA ASP A 13 -23.61 3.42 7.11
C ASP A 13 -22.45 4.25 6.54
N CYS A 14 -21.83 3.74 5.48
CA CYS A 14 -20.70 4.38 4.82
C CYS A 14 -20.59 3.98 3.35
N ALA A 15 -20.00 4.87 2.54
CA ALA A 15 -19.60 4.54 1.18
C ALA A 15 -18.32 3.69 1.21
N CYS A 16 -18.38 2.47 0.67
CA CYS A 16 -17.21 1.59 0.56
C CYS A 16 -16.55 1.76 -0.81
N LEU A 17 -15.26 2.13 -0.82
CA LEU A 17 -14.42 2.17 -2.02
C LEU A 17 -13.36 1.07 -1.92
N GLU A 18 -13.43 0.08 -2.82
CA GLU A 18 -12.38 -0.94 -2.91
C GLU A 18 -11.15 -0.36 -3.62
N LEU A 19 -10.00 -0.43 -2.96
CA LEU A 19 -8.73 0.09 -3.46
C LEU A 19 -7.64 -0.98 -3.39
N THR A 20 -6.71 -0.91 -4.34
CA THR A 20 -5.49 -1.73 -4.35
C THR A 20 -4.27 -0.86 -4.51
N THR A 21 -3.17 -1.26 -3.87
CA THR A 21 -1.87 -0.58 -4.00
C THR A 21 -1.13 -0.98 -5.27
N ARG A 22 -1.73 -1.81 -6.14
CA ARG A 22 -1.20 -2.13 -7.46
C ARG A 22 -1.44 -0.95 -8.39
N LEU A 23 -0.37 -0.50 -9.05
CA LEU A 23 -0.44 0.54 -10.07
C LEU A 23 -0.45 -0.09 -11.46
N ASP A 24 -1.27 0.44 -12.35
CA ASP A 24 -1.33 0.00 -13.75
C ASP A 24 -1.82 1.15 -14.65
N ALA A 25 -1.07 1.45 -15.71
CA ALA A 25 -1.44 2.49 -16.67
C ALA A 25 -2.47 2.00 -17.69
N HIS A 26 -2.64 0.67 -17.83
CA HIS A 26 -3.47 0.06 -18.86
C HIS A 26 -4.81 -0.45 -18.30
N ASP A 27 -4.98 -0.47 -16.98
CA ASP A 27 -6.25 -0.76 -16.31
C ASP A 27 -6.84 0.52 -15.72
N TRP A 28 -7.90 1.04 -16.35
CA TRP A 28 -8.56 2.28 -15.94
C TRP A 28 -9.15 2.24 -14.52
N ARG A 29 -9.33 1.03 -13.94
CA ARG A 29 -9.82 0.84 -12.58
C ARG A 29 -8.73 1.07 -11.53
N LEU A 30 -7.47 1.06 -11.95
CA LEU A 30 -6.30 1.18 -11.08
C LEU A 30 -5.70 2.58 -11.17
N CYS A 31 -5.02 2.98 -10.10
CA CYS A 31 -4.20 4.18 -10.15
C CYS A 31 -2.99 3.92 -11.06
N THR A 32 -2.66 4.87 -11.93
CA THR A 32 -1.45 4.82 -12.75
C THR A 32 -0.21 5.19 -11.95
N THR A 33 -0.36 6.06 -10.94
CA THR A 33 0.77 6.56 -10.13
C THR A 33 0.49 6.49 -8.64
N ALA A 34 1.55 6.46 -7.84
CA ALA A 34 1.45 6.52 -6.38
C ALA A 34 0.77 7.82 -5.91
N GLY A 35 1.02 8.95 -6.58
CA GLY A 35 0.38 10.22 -6.27
C GLY A 35 -1.14 10.23 -6.49
N GLN A 36 -1.64 9.51 -7.52
CA GLN A 36 -3.08 9.32 -7.71
C GLN A 36 -3.67 8.48 -6.58
N PHE A 37 -3.02 7.38 -6.20
CA PHE A 37 -3.45 6.54 -5.07
C PHE A 37 -3.49 7.36 -3.77
N GLU A 38 -2.42 8.09 -3.46
CA GLU A 38 -2.35 8.96 -2.29
C GLU A 38 -3.45 10.04 -2.32
N SER A 39 -3.71 10.65 -3.47
CA SER A 39 -4.78 11.64 -3.65
C SER A 39 -6.16 11.06 -3.32
N VAL A 40 -6.45 9.82 -3.73
CA VAL A 40 -7.70 9.14 -3.35
C VAL A 40 -7.72 8.86 -1.86
N VAL A 41 -6.66 8.27 -1.31
CA VAL A 41 -6.59 7.89 0.11
C VAL A 41 -6.79 9.10 1.01
N ARG A 42 -6.15 10.25 0.73
CA ARG A 42 -6.30 11.50 1.50
C ARG A 42 -7.73 12.03 1.62
N ARG A 43 -8.67 11.54 0.80
CA ARG A 43 -10.08 11.94 0.82
C ARG A 43 -10.98 10.97 1.58
N LEU A 44 -10.42 9.87 2.09
CA LEU A 44 -11.16 8.88 2.86
C LEU A 44 -11.18 9.25 4.33
N ASP A 45 -12.27 8.90 5.02
CA ASP A 45 -12.37 9.02 6.48
C ASP A 45 -11.59 7.93 7.21
N LEU A 46 -11.44 6.76 6.58
CA LEU A 46 -10.86 5.54 7.17
C LEU A 46 -10.39 4.59 6.06
N VAL A 47 -9.26 3.92 6.27
CA VAL A 47 -8.85 2.75 5.48
C VAL A 47 -9.00 1.47 6.30
N VAL A 48 -9.70 0.48 5.78
CA VAL A 48 -9.73 -0.89 6.35
C VAL A 48 -8.86 -1.79 5.48
N THR A 49 -7.92 -2.51 6.08
CA THR A 49 -6.94 -3.27 5.28
C THR A 49 -6.39 -4.50 5.99
N ASP A 50 -6.04 -5.53 5.21
CA ASP A 50 -5.23 -6.66 5.65
C ASP A 50 -3.80 -6.63 5.08
N ARG A 51 -3.43 -5.51 4.45
CA ARG A 51 -2.14 -5.32 3.78
C ARG A 51 -1.29 -4.31 4.54
N LEU A 52 -0.02 -4.67 4.73
CA LEU A 52 0.99 -3.79 5.32
C LEU A 52 1.07 -2.44 4.59
N HIS A 53 1.13 -2.45 3.26
CA HIS A 53 1.18 -1.21 2.47
C HIS A 53 -0.08 -0.34 2.63
N GLY A 54 -1.25 -0.95 2.81
CA GLY A 54 -2.49 -0.21 3.07
C GLY A 54 -2.40 0.58 4.38
N LEU A 55 -1.86 -0.05 5.43
CA LEU A 55 -1.61 0.60 6.72
C LEU A 55 -0.64 1.77 6.57
N VAL A 56 0.53 1.54 5.97
CA VAL A 56 1.58 2.56 5.87
C VAL A 56 1.14 3.73 5.00
N LEU A 57 0.52 3.48 3.85
CA LEU A 57 0.10 4.53 2.93
C LEU A 57 -1.07 5.36 3.48
N ALA A 58 -1.98 4.75 4.24
CA ALA A 58 -3.05 5.48 4.93
C ALA A 58 -2.47 6.45 5.97
N LEU A 59 -1.59 5.98 6.85
CA LEU A 59 -0.98 6.83 7.88
C LEU A 59 -0.09 7.91 7.29
N ARG A 60 0.67 7.59 6.23
CA ARG A 60 1.43 8.60 5.47
C ARG A 60 0.51 9.68 4.87
N ALA A 61 -0.70 9.33 4.48
CA ALA A 61 -1.71 10.25 3.98
C ALA A 61 -2.46 11.02 5.09
N GLY A 62 -2.20 10.73 6.38
CA GLY A 62 -2.92 11.34 7.50
C GLY A 62 -4.29 10.72 7.75
N VAL A 63 -4.57 9.55 7.15
CA VAL A 63 -5.86 8.87 7.25
C VAL A 63 -5.76 7.68 8.20
N PRO A 64 -6.64 7.56 9.20
CA PRO A 64 -6.61 6.46 10.15
C PRO A 64 -6.87 5.12 9.45
N ALA A 65 -6.16 4.09 9.89
CA ALA A 65 -6.27 2.74 9.36
C ALA A 65 -6.80 1.76 10.42
N LEU A 66 -7.80 0.96 10.08
CA LEU A 66 -8.13 -0.27 10.81
C LEU A 66 -7.45 -1.43 10.10
N ALA A 67 -6.33 -1.89 10.65
CA ALA A 67 -5.53 -2.94 10.02
C ALA A 67 -5.78 -4.31 10.68
N VAL A 68 -6.01 -5.33 9.87
CA VAL A 68 -6.21 -6.71 10.35
C VAL A 68 -5.10 -7.58 9.79
N ASP A 69 -4.23 -8.09 10.65
CA ASP A 69 -3.26 -9.09 10.21
C ASP A 69 -4.00 -10.41 9.89
N PRO A 70 -3.87 -10.95 8.66
CA PRO A 70 -4.57 -12.17 8.28
C PRO A 70 -4.06 -13.42 9.01
N VAL A 71 -2.92 -13.32 9.72
CA VAL A 71 -2.35 -14.41 10.53
C VAL A 71 -2.94 -14.38 11.94
N ALA A 72 -3.29 -15.55 12.49
CA ALA A 72 -3.96 -15.70 13.79
C ALA A 72 -3.21 -15.01 14.94
N ASP A 73 -1.90 -15.22 15.03
CA ASP A 73 -1.03 -14.62 16.06
C ASP A 73 -0.39 -13.30 15.60
N GLY A 74 -0.73 -12.85 14.38
CA GLY A 74 -0.11 -11.73 13.71
C GLY A 74 1.21 -12.08 13.04
N ALA A 75 1.58 -11.25 12.08
CA ALA A 75 2.80 -11.34 11.31
C ALA A 75 3.23 -9.92 10.92
N LYS A 76 3.31 -9.66 9.61
CA LYS A 76 3.88 -8.44 9.04
C LYS A 76 3.05 -7.19 9.32
N VAL A 77 1.72 -7.29 9.35
CA VAL A 77 0.86 -6.11 9.55
C VAL A 77 0.95 -5.65 10.99
N LEU A 78 0.84 -6.60 11.93
CA LEU A 78 0.99 -6.32 13.35
C LEU A 78 2.42 -5.84 13.70
N ALA A 79 3.45 -6.42 13.07
CA ALA A 79 4.83 -5.94 13.24
C ALA A 79 5.00 -4.49 12.76
N GLN A 80 4.45 -4.17 11.58
CA GLN A 80 4.52 -2.81 11.04
C GLN A 80 3.75 -1.82 11.92
N ALA A 81 2.55 -2.19 12.38
CA ALA A 81 1.74 -1.36 13.26
C ALA A 81 2.47 -0.99 14.55
N ARG A 82 3.19 -1.95 15.15
CA ARG A 82 4.06 -1.68 16.30
C ARG A 82 5.20 -0.73 15.94
N ALA A 83 5.86 -0.95 14.81
CA ALA A 83 6.97 -0.09 14.36
C ALA A 83 6.54 1.38 14.16
N VAL A 84 5.31 1.60 13.70
CA VAL A 84 4.75 2.95 13.51
C VAL A 84 3.86 3.40 14.68
N CYS A 85 3.87 2.65 15.78
CA CYS A 85 3.13 2.94 17.01
C CYS A 85 1.64 3.26 16.74
N TRP A 86 1.00 2.44 15.91
CA TRP A 86 -0.41 2.55 15.55
C TRP A 86 -1.27 1.49 16.28
N PRO A 87 -2.32 1.89 17.03
CA PRO A 87 -3.02 0.98 17.94
C PRO A 87 -4.22 0.24 17.33
N ALA A 88 -4.86 0.78 16.28
CA ALA A 88 -6.07 0.22 15.68
C ALA A 88 -5.78 -0.98 14.77
N THR A 89 -5.20 -2.01 15.37
CA THR A 89 -4.79 -3.24 14.69
C THR A 89 -5.25 -4.48 15.42
N LEU A 90 -5.70 -5.48 14.67
CA LEU A 90 -6.16 -6.76 15.18
C LEU A 90 -5.44 -7.89 14.46
N SER A 91 -5.14 -8.99 15.15
CA SER A 91 -4.82 -10.24 14.48
C SER A 91 -6.09 -10.95 14.01
N ALA A 92 -5.95 -11.99 13.19
CA ALA A 92 -7.10 -12.75 12.73
C ALA A 92 -7.90 -13.40 13.87
N ALA A 93 -7.23 -13.81 14.96
CA ALA A 93 -7.89 -14.39 16.14
C ALA A 93 -8.66 -13.34 16.96
N GLN A 94 -8.23 -12.08 16.93
CA GLN A 94 -8.86 -10.97 17.64
C GLN A 94 -9.96 -10.28 16.83
N CYS A 95 -10.17 -10.66 15.57
CA CYS A 95 -11.07 -10.01 14.62
C CYS A 95 -12.56 -10.34 14.88
N ALA A 96 -13.02 -10.12 16.11
CA ALA A 96 -14.43 -10.20 16.48
C ALA A 96 -15.17 -8.90 16.12
N ARG A 97 -16.49 -8.99 15.91
CA ARG A 97 -17.33 -7.82 15.53
C ARG A 97 -17.20 -6.66 16.52
N ALA A 98 -17.25 -6.93 17.83
CA ALA A 98 -17.14 -5.89 18.84
C ALA A 98 -15.78 -5.16 18.81
N GLU A 99 -14.71 -5.90 18.54
CA GLU A 99 -13.35 -5.34 18.39
C GLU A 99 -13.25 -4.44 17.16
N LEU A 100 -13.82 -4.89 16.03
CA LEU A 100 -13.91 -4.10 14.80
C LEU A 100 -14.74 -2.83 15.01
N ASP A 101 -15.89 -2.92 15.69
CA ASP A 101 -16.77 -1.78 15.97
C ASP A 101 -16.11 -0.75 16.89
N ARG A 102 -15.38 -1.22 17.91
CA ARG A 102 -14.61 -0.36 18.80
C ARG A 102 -13.54 0.41 18.02
N TRP A 103 -12.72 -0.29 17.25
CA TRP A 103 -11.63 0.36 16.50
C TRP A 103 -12.13 1.22 15.35
N TRP A 104 -13.22 0.84 14.70
CA TRP A 104 -13.92 1.70 13.74
C TRP A 104 -14.30 3.05 14.37
N SER A 105 -14.96 3.00 15.53
CA SER A 105 -15.41 4.21 16.22
C SER A 105 -14.23 5.06 16.68
N TRP A 106 -13.18 4.43 17.24
CA TRP A 106 -11.97 5.11 17.64
C TRP A 106 -11.26 5.78 16.46
N CYS A 107 -11.11 5.09 15.33
CA CYS A 107 -10.48 5.66 14.14
C CYS A 107 -11.24 6.88 13.60
N LEU A 108 -12.58 6.87 13.65
CA LEU A 108 -13.39 8.00 13.22
C LEU A 108 -13.41 9.17 14.21
N GLY A 109 -13.02 8.96 15.46
CA GLY A 109 -12.77 10.00 16.48
C GLY A 109 -11.27 10.26 16.66
N ASP A 110 -10.76 9.94 17.85
CA ASP A 110 -9.37 10.20 18.29
C ASP A 110 -8.28 9.70 17.32
N GLY A 111 -8.58 8.65 16.54
CA GLY A 111 -7.63 8.11 15.58
C GLY A 111 -7.26 9.07 14.46
N ARG A 112 -8.12 10.05 14.13
CA ARG A 112 -7.81 11.10 13.13
C ARG A 112 -6.62 11.94 13.58
N ASP A 113 -6.61 12.37 14.83
CA ASP A 113 -5.52 13.19 15.38
C ASP A 113 -4.21 12.40 15.45
N LEU A 114 -4.26 11.12 15.80
CA LEU A 114 -3.07 10.28 15.77
C LEU A 114 -2.58 10.06 14.34
N ALA A 115 -3.47 9.87 13.38
CA ALA A 115 -3.09 9.68 11.97
C ALA A 115 -2.38 10.91 11.41
N GLU A 116 -2.85 12.12 11.73
CA GLU A 116 -2.17 13.36 11.32
C GLU A 116 -0.78 13.48 11.95
N ARG A 117 -0.63 13.17 13.25
CA ARG A 117 0.70 13.13 13.88
C ARG A 117 1.62 12.12 13.21
N ARG A 118 1.13 10.93 12.87
CA ARG A 118 1.92 9.93 12.12
C ARG A 118 2.30 10.44 10.74
N ARG A 119 1.42 11.16 10.05
CA ARG A 119 1.74 11.82 8.77
C ARG A 119 2.88 12.82 8.94
N GLU A 120 2.82 13.69 9.95
CA GLU A 120 3.88 14.64 10.24
C GLU A 120 5.22 13.93 10.48
N GLU A 121 5.21 12.85 11.26
CA GLU A 121 6.39 11.98 11.48
C GLU A 121 6.88 11.35 10.18
N PHE A 122 6.00 10.83 9.32
CA PHE A 122 6.37 10.25 8.02
C PHE A 122 6.96 11.27 7.05
N MET A 123 6.51 12.53 7.12
CA MET A 123 6.99 13.61 6.25
C MET A 123 8.26 14.28 6.79
N SER A 124 8.46 14.25 8.11
CA SER A 124 9.63 14.84 8.78
C SER A 124 10.78 13.84 8.97
N ALA A 125 10.50 12.54 8.92
CA ALA A 125 11.52 11.51 8.92
C ALA A 125 12.50 11.78 7.77
N PRO A 126 13.81 11.88 8.05
CA PRO A 126 14.81 11.88 7.00
C PRO A 126 14.57 10.64 6.15
N PHE A 127 14.39 10.82 4.84
CA PHE A 127 14.78 9.72 3.97
C PHE A 127 16.22 9.41 4.36
N PRO A 128 16.56 8.17 4.76
CA PRO A 128 17.96 7.83 4.88
C PRO A 128 18.60 8.29 3.58
N ASP A 129 19.65 9.11 3.65
CA ASP A 129 20.61 9.17 2.57
C ASP A 129 21.02 7.71 2.36
N ALA A 130 20.34 7.02 1.46
CA ALA A 130 20.65 5.65 1.16
C ALA A 130 21.98 5.74 0.40
N PRO A 131 23.10 5.25 0.95
CA PRO A 131 24.26 5.02 0.10
C PRO A 131 23.82 3.92 -0.88
N ASP A 132 23.49 4.32 -2.11
CA ASP A 132 22.87 3.49 -3.15
C ASP A 132 21.62 2.74 -2.64
N ASP A 133 20.43 3.25 -2.96
CA ASP A 133 19.26 2.39 -2.87
C ASP A 133 19.51 1.13 -3.72
N GLY A 134 19.11 -0.03 -3.21
CA GLY A 134 19.34 -1.30 -3.89
C GLY A 134 18.77 -1.35 -5.31
N THR A 135 17.93 -0.38 -5.71
CA THR A 135 17.43 -0.16 -7.07
C THR A 135 18.53 0.35 -8.00
N ALA A 136 19.32 1.34 -7.60
CA ALA A 136 20.49 1.79 -8.37
C ALA A 136 21.53 0.67 -8.48
N GLY A 137 21.73 -0.10 -7.41
CA GLY A 137 22.54 -1.31 -7.42
C GLY A 137 22.01 -2.40 -8.36
N LEU A 138 20.70 -2.65 -8.37
CA LEU A 138 20.02 -3.60 -9.27
C LEU A 138 20.06 -3.14 -10.73
N VAL A 139 19.80 -1.85 -10.99
CA VAL A 139 19.88 -1.25 -12.33
C VAL A 139 21.32 -1.34 -12.85
N ARG A 140 22.32 -1.07 -12.01
CA ARG A 140 23.73 -1.22 -12.35
C ARG A 140 24.07 -2.67 -12.65
N MET A 141 23.64 -3.61 -11.80
CA MET A 141 23.86 -5.04 -11.98
C MET A 141 23.21 -5.58 -13.26
N LEU A 142 21.96 -5.17 -13.55
CA LEU A 142 21.25 -5.51 -14.78
C LEU A 142 21.87 -4.86 -16.04
N SER A 143 22.43 -3.65 -15.92
CA SER A 143 23.12 -2.98 -17.02
C SER A 143 24.52 -3.55 -17.30
N THR A 144 25.16 -4.17 -16.31
CA THR A 144 26.45 -4.88 -16.47
C THR A 144 26.30 -6.31 -16.96
N VAL A 145 25.13 -6.93 -16.78
CA VAL A 145 24.80 -8.19 -17.44
C VAL A 145 24.32 -7.85 -18.85
N ALA A 146 25.28 -7.65 -19.76
CA ALA A 146 24.99 -7.67 -21.18
C ALA A 146 24.34 -9.03 -21.50
N TRP A 147 23.04 -9.02 -21.79
CA TRP A 147 22.33 -10.18 -22.29
C TRP A 147 23.03 -10.67 -23.57
N PRO A 148 23.67 -11.85 -23.58
CA PRO A 148 24.24 -12.38 -24.80
C PRO A 148 23.11 -13.00 -25.60
N GLY A 149 22.71 -12.34 -26.69
CA GLY A 149 21.84 -12.95 -27.68
C GLY A 149 20.80 -12.00 -28.24
N GLY A 150 21.16 -11.36 -29.35
CA GLY A 150 20.22 -10.61 -30.18
C GLY A 150 20.88 -10.06 -31.44
N GLU A 151 21.86 -10.77 -31.99
CA GLU A 151 22.40 -10.49 -33.31
C GLU A 151 21.29 -10.79 -34.33
N ARG A 152 20.50 -9.76 -34.65
CA ARG A 152 19.66 -9.78 -35.83
C ARG A 152 20.57 -9.60 -37.03
N ASP A 153 20.89 -10.73 -37.64
CA ASP A 153 21.30 -10.87 -39.02
C ASP A 153 20.54 -9.87 -39.91
N ARG A 154 21.23 -8.78 -40.25
CA ARG A 154 20.82 -7.87 -41.32
C ARG A 154 21.56 -8.31 -42.57
N THR A 155 21.14 -9.41 -43.16
CA THR A 155 21.50 -9.74 -44.52
C THR A 155 20.29 -10.20 -45.32
N ARG A 156 20.06 -9.51 -46.46
CA ARG A 156 18.98 -9.65 -47.47
C ARG A 156 17.68 -8.97 -47.04
N ASP A 157 17.05 -8.08 -47.81
CA ASP A 157 17.06 -7.91 -49.26
C ASP A 157 16.39 -6.56 -49.59
N VAL A 158 17.12 -5.57 -50.14
CA VAL A 158 16.55 -4.53 -51.00
C VAL A 158 17.68 -4.00 -51.90
N ARG A 159 17.89 -4.67 -53.04
CA ARG A 159 18.37 -3.99 -54.24
C ARG A 159 17.20 -3.89 -55.21
N ASN A 160 16.65 -2.69 -55.38
CA ASN A 160 15.87 -2.34 -56.55
C ASN A 160 16.07 -0.88 -56.89
N GLY A 161 16.43 -0.65 -58.16
CA GLY A 161 16.31 0.60 -58.89
C GLY A 161 17.56 0.98 -59.66
N PRO A 162 17.42 1.55 -60.88
CA PRO A 162 16.50 1.26 -61.98
C PRO A 162 17.18 0.50 -63.13
#